data_AF-Q2VES0-F1
#
_entry.id   AF-Q2VES0-F1
#
_cell.length_a   1.000
_cell.length_b   1.000
_cell.length_c   1.000
_cell.angle_alpha   90.00
_cell.angle_beta   90.00
_cell.angle_gamma   90.00
#
_symmetry.space_group_name_H-M   'P 1'
#
loop_
_entity.id
_entity.type
_entity.pdbx_description
1 polymer ?
#
loop_
_entity_poly.entity_id
_entity_poly.type
_entity_poly.pdbx_seq_one_letter_code
_entity_poly.pdbx_strand_id
1 'polypeptide(L)' 'NAIMNVKRKIDMSSVPQVVFIEPNVAKVGLTALEAMKEGYDIDHRVVKMNNIAKARILGEDYGLIRWYR' A
#
# COMPACT_ATOMS: atom_id res chain seq x y z
N ASN A 1 6.68 -38.30 -7.45
CA ASN A 1 7.39 -37.01 -7.31
C ASN A 1 6.55 -36.04 -6.48
N ALA A 2 6.58 -36.24 -5.16
CA ALA A 2 6.18 -35.21 -4.21
C ALA A 2 7.13 -34.01 -4.46
N ILE A 3 6.67 -32.84 -4.90
CA ILE A 3 6.11 -31.83 -3.99
C ILE A 3 6.69 -32.06 -2.61
N MET A 4 7.99 -31.78 -2.48
CA MET A 4 8.72 -31.81 -1.22
C MET A 4 7.84 -31.23 -0.13
N ASN A 5 7.66 -31.98 0.95
CA ASN A 5 6.78 -31.80 2.12
C ASN A 5 7.07 -30.50 2.90
N VAL A 6 7.04 -29.36 2.21
CA VAL A 6 7.27 -28.03 2.74
C VAL A 6 5.95 -27.28 2.56
N LYS A 7 5.11 -27.29 3.59
CA LYS A 7 3.93 -26.42 3.67
C LYS A 7 4.40 -24.96 3.77
N ARG A 8 4.86 -24.37 2.67
CA ARG A 8 5.12 -22.93 2.59
C ARG A 8 3.78 -22.22 2.43
N LYS A 9 3.32 -21.57 3.50
CA LYS A 9 2.26 -20.57 3.38
C LYS A 9 2.89 -19.30 2.82
N ILE A 10 2.26 -18.72 1.79
CA ILE A 10 2.63 -17.41 1.26
C ILE A 10 1.92 -16.37 2.10
N ASP A 11 2.68 -15.43 2.66
CA ASP A 11 2.11 -14.25 3.31
C ASP A 11 1.59 -13.28 2.24
N MET A 12 0.26 -13.19 2.13
CA MET A 12 -0.39 -12.30 1.19
C MET A 12 -0.44 -10.84 1.67
N SER A 13 -0.15 -10.56 2.95
CA SER A 13 -0.15 -9.19 3.48
C SER A 13 0.97 -8.34 2.87
N SER A 14 2.08 -8.99 2.49
CA SER A 14 3.24 -8.35 1.87
C SER A 14 3.14 -8.23 0.33
N VAL A 15 2.01 -8.63 -0.29
CA VAL A 15 1.86 -8.65 -1.75
C VAL A 15 1.23 -7.33 -2.26
N PRO A 16 1.90 -6.59 -3.16
CA PRO A 16 1.37 -5.34 -3.70
C PRO A 16 0.27 -5.56 -4.75
N GLN A 17 -0.66 -4.60 -4.83
CA GLN A 17 -1.70 -4.53 -5.85
C GLN A 17 -1.66 -3.15 -6.52
N VAL A 18 -1.72 -3.12 -7.85
CA VAL A 18 -1.59 -1.89 -8.65
C VAL A 18 -2.64 -1.84 -9.75
N VAL A 19 -3.25 -0.67 -9.93
CA VAL A 19 -4.07 -0.31 -11.09
C VAL A 19 -3.28 0.69 -11.93
N PHE A 20 -2.97 0.30 -13.17
CA PHE A 20 -2.11 1.05 -14.10
C PHE A 20 -2.88 2.13 -14.89
N ILE A 21 -3.57 3.01 -14.17
CA ILE A 21 -4.12 4.25 -14.71
C ILE A 21 -3.15 5.41 -14.48
N GLU A 22 -3.38 6.57 -15.07
CA GLU A 22 -2.57 7.76 -14.84
C GLU A 22 -3.34 8.78 -13.97
N PRO A 23 -2.88 9.08 -12.73
CA PRO A 23 -1.74 8.49 -12.02
C PRO A 23 -2.04 7.09 -11.46
N ASN A 24 -0.99 6.29 -11.26
CA ASN A 24 -1.13 4.92 -10.76
C ASN A 24 -1.77 4.87 -9.37
N VAL A 25 -2.60 3.84 -9.13
CA VAL A 25 -3.14 3.55 -7.80
C VAL A 25 -2.53 2.25 -7.30
N ALA A 26 -1.80 2.31 -6.19
CA ALA A 26 -1.12 1.16 -5.60
C ALA A 26 -1.41 1.03 -4.10
N LYS A 27 -1.47 -0.21 -3.62
CA LYS A 27 -1.52 -0.53 -2.19
C LYS A 27 -0.73 -1.80 -1.86
N VAL A 28 -0.33 -1.94 -0.61
CA VAL A 28 0.24 -3.16 -0.02
C VAL A 28 -0.13 -3.18 1.47
N GLY A 29 -0.29 -4.36 2.06
CA GLY A 29 -0.71 -4.50 3.44
C GLY A 29 -2.19 -4.16 3.69
N LEU A 30 -2.48 -3.85 4.95
CA LEU A 30 -3.84 -3.57 5.42
C LEU A 30 -4.25 -2.13 5.13
N THR A 31 -5.52 -1.97 4.79
CA THR A 31 -6.21 -0.67 4.88
C THR A 31 -6.54 -0.34 6.32
N ALA A 32 -6.81 0.94 6.62
CA ALA A 32 -7.29 1.37 7.94
C ALA A 32 -8.46 0.52 8.43
N LEU A 33 -9.41 0.23 7.54
CA LEU A 33 -10.62 -0.51 7.86
C LEU A 33 -10.31 -1.97 8.20
N GLU A 34 -9.40 -2.61 7.45
CA GLU A 34 -8.97 -3.99 7.73
C GLU A 34 -8.21 -4.06 9.05
N ALA A 35 -7.27 -3.13 9.28
CA ALA A 35 -6.52 -3.06 10.54
C ALA A 35 -7.42 -2.82 11.76
N MET A 36 -8.40 -1.91 11.67
CA MET A 36 -9.39 -1.70 12.74
C MET A 36 -10.24 -2.94 12.99
N LYS A 37 -10.65 -3.67 11.94
CA LYS A 37 -11.40 -4.93 12.08
C LYS A 37 -10.58 -6.03 12.75
N GLU A 38 -9.27 -6.03 12.55
CA GLU A 38 -8.33 -6.94 13.22
C GLU A 38 -8.00 -6.52 14.66
N GLY A 39 -8.50 -5.36 15.12
CA GLY A 39 -8.34 -4.88 16.50
C GLY A 39 -7.08 -4.08 16.75
N TYR A 40 -6.39 -3.62 15.70
CA TYR A 40 -5.25 -2.72 15.85
C TYR A 40 -5.70 -1.31 16.21
N ASP A 41 -5.00 -0.69 17.16
CA ASP A 41 -5.01 0.77 17.32
C ASP A 41 -4.12 1.36 16.23
N ILE A 42 -4.69 2.22 15.38
CA ILE A 42 -4.01 2.70 14.18
C ILE A 42 -3.75 4.20 14.23
N ASP A 43 -2.47 4.57 14.10
CA ASP A 43 -2.09 5.93 13.72
C ASP A 43 -1.93 6.00 12.20
N HIS A 44 -2.41 7.07 11.57
CA HIS A 44 -2.31 7.22 10.13
C HIS A 44 -1.74 8.58 9.75
N ARG A 45 -0.97 8.58 8.66
CA ARG A 45 -0.35 9.78 8.14
C ARG A 45 -0.61 9.87 6.65
N VAL A 46 -0.73 11.10 6.16
CA VAL A 46 -0.99 11.39 4.75
C VAL A 46 -0.01 12.45 4.27
N VAL A 47 0.63 12.19 3.13
CA VAL A 47 1.41 13.17 2.39
C VAL A 47 0.71 13.40 1.06
N LYS A 48 0.32 14.65 0.78
CA LYS A 48 -0.25 15.02 -0.51
C LYS A 48 0.85 15.08 -1.56
N MET A 49 0.55 14.68 -2.80
CA MET A 49 1.54 14.64 -3.88
C MET A 49 2.10 16.04 -4.19
N ASN A 50 1.28 17.10 -4.04
CA ASN A 50 1.72 18.49 -4.14
C ASN A 50 2.72 18.95 -3.07
N ASN A 51 2.94 18.19 -2.00
CA ASN A 51 4.02 18.45 -1.05
C ASN A 51 5.35 17.85 -1.50
N ILE A 52 5.36 17.03 -2.56
CA ILE A 52 6.55 16.34 -3.06
C ILE A 52 7.19 17.20 -4.16
N ALA A 53 8.45 17.60 -3.93
CA ALA A 53 9.16 18.48 -4.86
C ALA A 53 9.23 17.91 -6.28
N LYS A 54 9.50 16.61 -6.41
CA LYS A 54 9.57 15.95 -7.73
C LYS A 54 8.24 15.97 -8.47
N ALA A 55 7.13 15.69 -7.78
CA ALA A 55 5.79 15.72 -8.35
C ALA A 55 5.46 17.12 -8.90
N ARG A 56 5.77 18.17 -8.14
CA ARG A 56 5.60 19.56 -8.58
C ARG A 56 6.46 19.91 -9.80
N ILE A 57 7.72 19.48 -9.82
CA ILE A 57 8.65 19.73 -10.94
C ILE A 57 8.12 19.08 -12.23
N LEU A 58 7.47 17.92 -12.12
CA LEU A 58 6.91 17.19 -13.27
C LEU A 58 5.48 17.62 -13.64
N GLY A 59 4.81 18.44 -12.81
CA GLY A 59 3.39 18.76 -12.98
C GLY A 59 2.44 17.61 -12.60
N GLU A 60 2.93 16.58 -11.93
CA GLU A 60 2.19 15.38 -11.49
C GLU A 60 1.82 15.49 -9.99
N ASP A 61 1.26 16.63 -9.58
CA ASP A 61 1.02 16.96 -8.17
C ASP A 61 -0.33 16.50 -7.62
N TYR A 62 -1.06 15.72 -8.40
CA TYR A 62 -2.32 15.07 -8.01
C TYR A 62 -2.08 13.69 -7.36
N GLY A 63 -2.72 13.47 -6.21
CA GLY A 63 -2.67 12.21 -5.48
C GLY A 63 -2.21 12.35 -4.03
N LEU A 64 -2.03 11.22 -3.37
CA LEU A 64 -1.55 11.15 -1.99
C LEU A 64 -0.83 9.83 -1.71
N ILE A 65 0.00 9.86 -0.68
CA ILE A 65 0.60 8.69 -0.05
C ILE A 65 0.02 8.60 1.36
N ARG A 66 -0.45 7.42 1.75
CA ARG A 66 -0.95 7.14 3.10
C ARG A 66 -0.28 5.89 3.64
N TRP A 67 0.05 5.92 4.93
CA TRP A 67 0.52 4.75 5.66
C TRP A 67 -0.10 4.71 7.06
N TYR A 68 -0.06 3.52 7.66
CA TYR A 68 -0.59 3.21 8.98
C TYR A 68 0.55 2.71 9.86
N ARG A 69 0.53 3.05 11.15
CA ARG A 69 1.43 2.56 12.19
C ARG A 69 0.62 1.94 13.31
#